data_AF-A0A2Z6QNZ4-F1
#
_entry.id   AF-A0A2Z6QNZ4-F1
#
_cell.length_a   1.000
_cell.length_b   1.000
_cell.length_c   1.000
_cell.angle_alpha   90.00
_cell.angle_beta   90.00
_cell.angle_gamma   90.00
#
_symmetry.space_group_name_H-M   'P 1'
#
loop_
_entity.id
_entity.type
_entity.pdbx_description
1 polymer ?
#
loop_
_entity_poly.entity_id
_entity_poly.type
_entity_poly.pdbx_seq_one_letter_code
_entity_poly.pdbx_strand_id
1 'polypeptide(L)'
;MHIVNLLEQLPPELISFILKYLPEQELKNSRSINDIWESEANLELSKRIDFLFGRIVQGNYTVKEYYSKLKECNLSNDYSEWLLKNLFFRGLSPEYILKVRLDGLQALVLDDIVERLSPEQ
;
A
#
# COMPACT_ATOMS: atom_id res chain seq x y z
N MET A 1 -29.46 25.47 -6.24
CA MET A 1 -28.37 24.93 -5.41
C MET A 1 -27.12 24.94 -6.27
N HIS A 2 -26.19 25.87 -6.01
CA HIS A 2 -24.94 25.96 -6.77
C HIS A 2 -24.04 24.82 -6.26
N ILE A 3 -23.76 23.82 -7.10
CA ILE A 3 -22.76 22.81 -6.77
C ILE A 3 -21.42 23.52 -6.94
N VAL A 4 -20.78 23.85 -5.82
CA VAL A 4 -19.45 24.44 -5.81
C VAL A 4 -18.48 23.35 -6.24
N ASN A 5 -17.79 23.55 -7.35
CA ASN A 5 -16.73 22.66 -7.79
C ASN A 5 -15.51 22.88 -6.89
N LEU A 6 -15.22 21.97 -5.97
CA LEU A 6 -14.11 22.09 -5.02
C LEU A 6 -12.74 22.23 -5.72
N LEU A 7 -12.61 21.68 -6.92
CA LEU A 7 -11.40 21.82 -7.74
C LEU A 7 -11.14 23.27 -8.15
N GLU A 8 -12.18 24.11 -8.28
CA GLU A 8 -12.04 25.53 -8.60
C GLU A 8 -11.67 26.38 -7.38
N GLN A 9 -11.78 25.83 -6.17
CA GLN A 9 -11.46 26.52 -4.92
C GLN A 9 -10.09 26.15 -4.35
N LEU A 10 -9.48 25.08 -4.85
CA LEU A 10 -8.18 24.62 -4.40
C LEU A 10 -7.06 25.33 -5.19
N PRO A 11 -5.96 25.71 -4.52
CA PRO A 11 -4.73 26.10 -5.20
C PRO A 11 -4.28 25.01 -6.18
N PRO A 12 -3.88 25.36 -7.43
CA PRO A 12 -3.45 24.38 -8.43
C PRO A 12 -2.37 23.42 -7.94
N GLU A 13 -1.50 23.90 -7.05
CA GLU A 13 -0.41 23.13 -6.44
C GLU A 13 -0.97 21.99 -5.56
N LEU A 14 -2.03 22.27 -4.81
CA LEU A 14 -2.71 21.28 -3.96
C LEU A 14 -3.56 20.30 -4.77
N ILE A 15 -4.13 20.73 -5.89
CA ILE A 15 -4.90 19.84 -6.79
C ILE A 15 -4.01 18.68 -7.27
N SER A 16 -2.78 18.97 -7.70
CA SER A 16 -1.85 17.94 -8.15
C SER A 16 -1.47 16.93 -7.05
N PHE A 17 -1.33 17.42 -5.82
CA PHE A 17 -1.05 16.57 -4.65
C PHE A 17 -2.25 15.70 -4.28
N ILE A 18 -3.45 16.27 -4.25
CA ILE A 18 -4.67 15.55 -3.90
C ILE A 18 -5.02 14.50 -4.96
N LEU A 19 -4.92 14.84 -6.25
CA LEU A 19 -5.18 13.90 -7.36
C LEU A 19 -4.20 12.72 -7.42
N LYS A 20 -3.03 12.83 -6.80
CA LYS A 20 -2.09 11.70 -6.66
C LYS A 20 -2.65 10.58 -5.77
N TYR A 21 -3.51 10.93 -4.82
CA TYR A 21 -4.00 10.02 -3.78
C TYR A 21 -5.51 9.80 -3.81
N LEU A 22 -6.28 10.75 -4.35
CA LEU A 22 -7.73 10.68 -4.51
C LEU A 22 -8.12 10.71 -6.01
N PRO A 23 -8.94 9.75 -6.48
CA PRO A 23 -9.52 9.82 -7.82
C PRO A 23 -10.40 11.06 -8.00
N GLU A 24 -10.41 11.63 -9.21
CA GLU A 24 -11.24 12.79 -9.54
C GLU A 24 -12.74 12.55 -9.28
N GLN A 25 -13.22 11.31 -9.37
CA GLN A 25 -14.61 10.95 -9.05
C GLN A 25 -14.94 11.12 -7.55
N GLU A 26 -14.02 10.79 -6.65
CA GLU A 26 -14.21 10.97 -5.20
C GLU A 26 -14.22 12.47 -4.83
N LEU A 27 -13.40 13.26 -5.53
CA LEU A 27 -13.38 14.72 -5.39
C LEU A 27 -14.68 15.37 -5.85
N LYS A 28 -15.27 14.89 -6.95
CA LYS A 28 -16.58 15.37 -7.43
C LYS A 28 -17.73 15.06 -6.47
N ASN A 29 -17.61 14.03 -5.64
CA ASN A 29 -18.59 13.65 -4.64
C ASN A 29 -18.43 14.43 -3.32
N SER A 30 -17.27 15.05 -3.10
CA SER A 30 -16.98 15.85 -1.91
C SER A 30 -17.72 17.19 -1.97
N ARG A 31 -18.29 17.64 -0.85
CA ARG A 31 -19.02 18.92 -0.73
C ARG A 31 -18.22 19.99 0.01
N SER A 32 -17.18 19.57 0.72
CA SER A 32 -16.25 20.45 1.41
C SER A 32 -14.82 19.91 1.41
N ILE A 33 -13.84 20.76 1.74
CA ILE A 33 -12.45 20.33 2.00
C ILE A 33 -12.38 19.33 3.16
N ASN A 34 -13.24 19.46 4.19
CA ASN A 34 -13.26 18.51 5.30
C ASN A 34 -13.67 17.10 4.84
N ASP A 35 -14.57 17.00 3.86
CA ASP A 35 -15.00 15.72 3.29
C ASP A 35 -13.83 15.02 2.57
N ILE A 36 -12.95 15.80 1.92
CA ILE A 36 -11.73 15.29 1.26
C ILE A 36 -10.77 14.71 2.30
N TRP A 37 -10.51 15.45 3.39
CA TRP A 37 -9.65 14.98 4.49
C TRP A 37 -10.21 13.75 5.19
N GLU A 38 -11.53 13.70 5.41
CA GLU A 38 -12.18 12.54 6.00
C GLU A 38 -12.07 11.31 5.09
N SER A 39 -12.27 11.49 3.78
CA SER A 39 -12.10 10.42 2.79
C SER A 39 -10.66 9.89 2.76
N GLU A 40 -9.67 10.79 2.76
CA GLU A 40 -8.25 10.42 2.80
C GLU A 40 -7.90 9.65 4.09
N ALA A 41 -8.37 10.13 5.25
CA ALA A 41 -8.18 9.46 6.52
C ALA A 41 -8.83 8.06 6.54
N ASN A 42 -10.03 7.92 5.98
CA ASN A 42 -10.72 6.65 5.85
C ASN A 42 -9.98 5.68 4.90
N LEU A 43 -9.44 6.19 3.80
CA LEU A 43 -8.65 5.40 2.84
C LEU A 43 -7.35 4.90 3.48
N GLU A 44 -6.66 5.75 4.22
CA GLU A 44 -5.47 5.37 4.99
C GLU A 44 -5.80 4.34 6.08
N LEU A 45 -6.91 4.52 6.80
CA LEU A 45 -7.38 3.53 7.77
C LEU A 45 -7.70 2.19 7.10
N SER A 46 -8.37 2.21 5.94
CA SER A 46 -8.68 1.00 5.17
C SER A 46 -7.41 0.27 4.75
N LYS A 47 -6.40 0.98 4.23
CA LYS A 47 -5.09 0.38 3.89
C LYS A 47 -4.43 -0.30 5.09
N ARG A 48 -4.47 0.35 6.27
CA ARG A 48 -3.92 -0.21 7.51
C ARG A 48 -4.65 -1.47 7.96
N ILE A 49 -5.98 -1.47 7.87
CA ILE A 49 -6.80 -2.65 8.15
C ILE A 49 -6.42 -3.78 7.19
N ASP A 50 -6.38 -3.52 5.89
CA ASP A 50 -6.02 -4.55 4.91
C ASP A 50 -4.61 -5.11 5.13
N PHE A 51 -3.65 -4.26 5.51
CA PHE A 51 -2.30 -4.68 5.92
C PHE A 51 -2.34 -5.59 7.14
N LEU A 52 -2.95 -5.16 8.26
CA LEU A 52 -3.00 -5.93 9.51
C LEU A 52 -3.74 -7.27 9.37
N PHE A 53 -4.78 -7.31 8.54
CA PHE A 53 -5.52 -8.54 8.27
C PHE A 53 -4.83 -9.44 7.22
N GLY A 54 -3.72 -9.00 6.62
CA GLY A 54 -2.99 -9.75 5.61
C GLY A 54 -3.77 -9.93 4.31
N ARG A 55 -4.55 -8.92 3.93
CA ARG A 55 -5.33 -8.90 2.67
C ARG A 55 -4.52 -8.37 1.49
N ILE A 56 -3.37 -7.75 1.74
CA ILE A 56 -2.42 -7.34 0.70
C ILE A 56 -1.67 -8.60 0.24
N VAL A 57 -2.00 -9.06 -0.97
CA VAL A 57 -1.39 -10.22 -1.63
C VAL A 57 -0.52 -9.78 -2.81
N GLN A 58 0.43 -10.63 -3.20
CA GLN A 58 1.33 -10.39 -4.32
C GLN A 58 0.55 -10.20 -5.64
N GLY A 59 -0.43 -11.06 -5.92
CA GLY A 59 -1.19 -11.00 -7.18
C GLY A 59 -0.27 -11.02 -8.40
N ASN A 60 -0.44 -10.03 -9.28
CA ASN A 60 0.38 -9.88 -10.51
C ASN A 60 1.64 -9.02 -10.30
N TYR A 61 1.89 -8.54 -9.07
CA TYR A 61 3.08 -7.76 -8.78
C TYR A 61 4.34 -8.63 -8.75
N THR A 62 5.46 -8.05 -9.14
CA THR A 62 6.78 -8.61 -8.84
C THR A 62 6.98 -8.69 -7.33
N VAL A 63 7.89 -9.55 -6.88
CA VAL A 63 8.18 -9.68 -5.43
C VAL A 63 8.68 -8.36 -4.85
N LYS A 64 9.50 -7.60 -5.58
CA LYS A 64 10.00 -6.27 -5.17
C LYS A 64 8.87 -5.24 -5.06
N GLU A 65 7.95 -5.18 -6.01
CA GLU A 65 6.79 -4.28 -5.96
C GLU A 65 5.85 -4.63 -4.80
N TYR A 66 5.55 -5.92 -4.63
CA TYR A 66 4.74 -6.41 -3.52
C TYR A 66 5.36 -6.03 -2.16
N TYR A 67 6.67 -6.26 -2.02
CA TYR A 67 7.40 -5.91 -0.82
C TYR A 67 7.39 -4.39 -0.55
N SER A 68 7.58 -3.58 -1.59
CA SER A 68 7.55 -2.12 -1.46
C SER A 68 6.19 -1.62 -0.95
N LYS A 69 5.08 -2.21 -1.43
CA LYS A 69 3.73 -1.90 -0.93
C LYS A 69 3.53 -2.25 0.54
N LEU A 70 4.08 -3.38 0.99
CA LEU A 70 4.05 -3.75 2.41
C LEU A 70 4.90 -2.80 3.26
N LYS A 71 6.09 -2.41 2.78
CA LYS A 71 6.95 -1.42 3.44
C LYS A 71 6.26 -0.06 3.54
N GLU A 72 5.58 0.39 2.49
CA GLU A 72 4.81 1.65 2.50
C GLU A 72 3.76 1.67 3.61
N CYS A 73 3.00 0.58 3.78
CA CYS A 73 2.02 0.46 4.88
C CYS A 73 2.70 0.44 6.26
N ASN A 74 3.95 0.00 6.34
CA ASN A 74 4.73 -0.06 7.57
C ASN A 74 5.36 1.29 7.95
N LEU A 75 5.74 2.13 6.98
CA LEU A 75 6.38 3.43 7.21
C LEU A 75 5.55 4.35 8.11
N SER A 76 4.23 4.25 8.05
CA SER A 76 3.32 5.07 8.85
C SER A 76 3.15 4.61 10.30
N ASN A 77 3.61 3.40 10.67
CA ASN A 77 3.22 2.76 11.94
C ASN A 77 4.35 2.02 12.69
N ASP A 78 5.54 1.88 12.08
CA ASP A 78 6.73 1.26 12.68
C ASP A 78 6.47 -0.15 13.26
N TYR A 79 5.77 -1.01 12.50
CA TYR A 79 5.56 -2.38 12.92
C TYR A 79 6.86 -3.20 12.87
N SER A 80 6.95 -4.16 13.79
CA SER A 80 8.09 -5.08 13.88
C SER A 80 8.35 -5.83 12.57
N GLU A 81 9.63 -6.08 12.29
CA GLU A 81 10.05 -6.90 11.14
C GLU A 81 9.40 -8.29 11.15
N TRP A 82 9.16 -8.87 12.32
CA TRP A 82 8.47 -10.15 12.47
C TRP A 82 7.05 -10.12 11.89
N LEU A 83 6.28 -9.07 12.17
CA LEU A 83 4.94 -8.90 11.61
C LEU A 83 5.00 -8.75 10.09
N LEU A 84 5.90 -7.89 9.61
CA LEU A 84 6.08 -7.65 8.18
C LEU A 84 6.45 -8.93 7.43
N LYS A 85 7.34 -9.75 8.00
CA LYS A 85 7.77 -11.03 7.45
C LYS A 85 6.63 -12.05 7.39
N ASN A 86 5.80 -12.13 8.44
CA ASN A 86 4.62 -13.01 8.45
C ASN A 86 3.59 -12.59 7.39
N LEU A 87 3.32 -11.29 7.27
CA LEU A 87 2.39 -10.75 6.28
C LEU A 87 2.91 -10.97 4.86
N PHE A 88 4.20 -10.76 4.64
CA PHE A 88 4.87 -11.05 3.36
C PHE A 88 4.66 -12.50 2.96
N PHE A 89 4.98 -13.47 3.82
CA PHE A 89 4.77 -14.88 3.48
C PHE A 89 3.31 -15.26 3.27
N ARG A 90 2.37 -14.60 3.97
CA ARG A 90 0.94 -14.87 3.85
C ARG A 90 0.37 -14.41 2.51
N GLY A 91 0.85 -13.29 1.97
CA GLY A 91 0.36 -12.77 0.70
C GLY A 91 1.21 -13.15 -0.51
N LEU A 92 2.38 -13.77 -0.32
CA LEU A 92 3.25 -14.25 -1.39
C LEU A 92 2.57 -15.34 -2.23
N SER A 93 2.87 -15.41 -3.52
CA SER A 93 2.29 -16.44 -4.39
C SER A 93 2.76 -17.85 -3.98
N PRO A 94 1.96 -18.89 -4.25
CA PRO A 94 2.33 -20.28 -3.92
C PRO A 94 3.68 -20.70 -4.51
N GLU A 95 4.03 -20.24 -5.71
CA GLU A 95 5.30 -20.56 -6.37
C GLU A 95 6.49 -20.01 -5.58
N TYR A 96 6.41 -18.76 -5.12
CA TYR A 96 7.48 -18.14 -4.35
C TYR A 96 7.54 -18.67 -2.91
N ILE A 97 6.40 -19.03 -2.29
CA ILE A 97 6.39 -19.73 -1.00
C ILE A 97 7.11 -21.07 -1.11
N LEU A 98 6.88 -21.83 -2.18
CA LEU A 98 7.56 -23.09 -2.43
C LEU A 98 9.08 -22.86 -2.56
N LYS A 99 9.49 -21.85 -3.33
CA LYS A 99 10.90 -21.47 -3.49
C LYS A 99 11.56 -21.12 -2.16
N VAL A 100 10.92 -20.29 -1.33
CA VAL A 100 11.40 -19.96 0.03
C VAL A 100 11.65 -21.22 0.88
N ARG A 101 10.76 -22.23 0.77
CA ARG A 101 10.90 -23.49 1.51
C ARG A 101 12.02 -24.36 0.98
N LEU A 102 12.10 -24.53 -0.35
CA LEU A 102 13.12 -25.36 -0.99
C LEU A 102 14.54 -24.80 -0.78
N ASP A 103 14.68 -23.48 -0.84
CA ASP A 103 15.96 -22.79 -0.72
C ASP A 103 16.33 -22.48 0.74
N GLY A 104 15.49 -22.85 1.72
CA GLY A 104 15.76 -22.64 3.14
C GLY A 104 15.82 -21.16 3.58
N LEU A 105 15.17 -20.26 2.85
CA LEU A 105 15.33 -18.80 3.02
C LEU A 105 14.61 -18.24 4.27
N GLN A 106 13.84 -19.07 4.97
CA GLN A 106 12.99 -18.64 6.10
C GLN A 106 13.77 -18.00 7.24
N ALA A 107 15.04 -18.37 7.43
CA ALA A 107 15.90 -17.83 8.48
C ALA A 107 16.48 -16.44 8.15
N LEU A 108 16.45 -16.02 6.88
CA LEU A 108 17.03 -14.76 6.43
C LEU A 108 16.17 -13.57 6.85
N VAL A 109 16.77 -12.38 6.92
CA VAL A 109 16.03 -11.12 7.07
C VAL A 109 15.20 -10.84 5.82
N LEU A 110 14.15 -10.05 5.95
CA LEU A 110 13.16 -9.92 4.88
C LEU A 110 13.73 -9.33 3.59
N ASP A 111 14.65 -8.36 3.69
CA ASP A 111 15.34 -7.77 2.54
C ASP A 111 16.16 -8.82 1.76
N ASP A 112 16.90 -9.69 2.47
CA ASP A 112 17.68 -10.76 1.84
C ASP A 112 16.79 -11.79 1.13
N ILE A 113 15.62 -12.12 1.71
CA ILE A 113 14.65 -13.00 1.07
C ILE A 113 14.20 -12.40 -0.26
N VAL A 114 13.83 -11.12 -0.27
CA VAL A 114 13.34 -10.43 -1.47
C VAL A 114 14.39 -10.42 -2.57
N GLU A 115 15.66 -10.14 -2.24
CA GLU A 115 16.76 -10.19 -3.21
C GLU A 115 16.99 -11.59 -3.78
N ARG A 116 16.88 -12.64 -2.96
CA ARG A 116 17.01 -14.04 -3.42
C ARG A 116 15.86 -14.49 -4.30
N LEU A 117 14.65 -13.97 -4.06
CA LEU A 117 13.47 -14.29 -4.87
C LEU A 117 13.45 -13.52 -6.18
N SER A 118 14.02 -12.31 -6.21
CA SER A 118 14.00 -11.41 -7.37
C SER A 118 15.36 -10.73 -7.58
N PRO A 119 16.41 -11.49 -7.94
CA PRO A 119 17.75 -10.94 -8.15
C PRO A 119 17.74 -9.91 -9.27
N GLU A 120 18.53 -8.84 -9.13
CA GLU A 120 18.74 -7.89 -10.22
C GLU A 120 19.40 -8.61 -11.40
N GLN A 121 18.79 -8.46 -12.59
CA GLN A 121 19.34 -8.96 -13.85
C GLN A 121 20.32 -7.95 -14.44
#